data_AF-A0A259PHC6-F1
#
_entry.id   AF-A0A259PHC6-F1
#
_cell.length_a   1.000
_cell.length_b   1.000
_cell.length_c   1.000
_cell.angle_alpha   90.00
_cell.angle_beta   90.00
_cell.angle_gamma   90.00
#
_symmetry.space_group_name_H-M   'P 1'
#
loop_
_entity.id
_entity.type
_entity.pdbx_description
1 polymer ?
#
loop_
_entity_poly.entity_id
_entity_poly.type
_entity_poly.pdbx_seq_one_letter_code
_entity_poly.pdbx_strand_id
1 'polypeptide(L)' 'YYGGTRTVDVHVRRLRAKLGPEHEQLIGTVRNVGYRFDPPKEARRGADDRSGLTETAGL' A
#
# COMPACT_ATOMS: atom_id res chain seq x y z
N TYR A 1 -25.91 4.23 -4.41
CA TYR A 1 -24.61 4.59 -3.83
C TYR A 1 -24.31 6.03 -4.23
N TYR A 2 -24.36 6.97 -3.29
CA TYR A 2 -24.27 8.41 -3.57
C TYR A 2 -22.82 8.83 -3.84
N GLY A 3 -22.62 9.52 -4.96
CA GLY A 3 -21.32 9.89 -5.49
C GLY A 3 -20.59 10.97 -4.70
N GLY A 4 -19.30 10.70 -4.48
CA GLY A 4 -18.22 11.65 -4.30
C GLY A 4 -17.03 11.29 -5.20
N THR A 5 -17.32 11.01 -6.48
CA THR A 5 -16.48 10.97 -7.70
C THR A 5 -15.11 10.28 -7.72
N ARG A 6 -14.60 9.69 -6.65
CA ARG A 6 -13.31 8.99 -6.68
C ARG A 6 -13.48 7.53 -6.30
N THR A 7 -13.63 6.69 -7.31
CA THR A 7 -13.54 5.23 -7.14
C THR A 7 -12.10 4.83 -6.80
N VAL A 8 -11.92 3.66 -6.19
CA VAL A 8 -10.61 3.14 -5.81
C VAL A 8 -9.64 3.13 -7.00
N ASP A 9 -10.10 2.70 -8.18
CA ASP A 9 -9.35 2.75 -9.44
C ASP A 9 -8.82 4.15 -9.78
N VAL A 10 -9.61 5.20 -9.59
CA VAL A 10 -9.18 6.58 -9.88
C VAL A 10 -8.01 6.96 -8.98
N HIS A 11 -8.08 6.60 -7.70
CA HIS A 11 -7.00 6.86 -6.77
C HIS A 11 -5.76 6.03 -7.08
N VAL A 12 -5.92 4.74 -7.38
CA VAL A 12 -4.80 3.86 -7.74
C VAL A 12 -4.08 4.34 -9.00
N ARG A 13 -4.81 4.75 -10.05
CA ARG A 13 -4.22 5.32 -11.27
C ARG A 13 -3.42 6.59 -10.97
N ARG A 14 -3.98 7.50 -10.15
CA ARG A 14 -3.28 8.74 -9.73
C ARG A 14 -2.05 8.44 -8.89
N LEU A 15 -2.11 7.44 -8.01
CA LEU A 15 -0.97 7.01 -7.22
C LEU A 15 0.14 6.45 -8.11
N ARG A 16 -0.16 5.53 -9.03
CA ARG A 16 0.83 5.00 -9.99
C ARG A 16 1.50 6.12 -10.81
N ALA A 17 0.71 7.09 -11.28
CA ALA A 17 1.26 8.24 -12.01
C ALA A 17 2.20 9.11 -11.16
N LYS A 18 1.92 9.27 -9.86
CA LYS A 18 2.78 10.03 -8.92
C LYS A 18 4.04 9.26 -8.51
N LEU A 19 3.95 7.94 -8.44
CA LEU A 19 5.03 7.05 -8.05
C LEU A 19 6.04 6.83 -9.20
N GLY A 20 5.56 6.95 -10.44
CA GLY A 20 6.37 6.71 -11.62
C GLY A 20 6.55 5.21 -11.93
N PRO A 21 7.14 4.90 -13.10
CA PRO A 21 7.26 3.54 -13.60
C PRO A 21 8.13 2.62 -12.72
N GLU A 22 9.08 3.19 -11.98
CA GLU A 22 9.93 2.47 -11.04
C GLU A 22 9.13 1.87 -9.86
N HIS A 23 8.01 2.49 -9.50
CA HIS A 23 7.27 2.19 -8.27
C HIS A 23 5.80 1.83 -8.52
N GLU A 24 5.36 1.71 -9.78
CA GLU A 24 3.98 1.31 -10.09
C GLU A 24 3.68 -0.14 -9.68
N GLN A 25 4.72 -0.98 -9.65
CA GLN A 25 4.66 -2.40 -9.26
C GLN A 25 4.38 -2.58 -7.76
N LEU A 26 4.53 -1.52 -6.96
CA LEU A 26 4.20 -1.55 -5.54
C LEU A 26 2.70 -1.72 -5.29
N ILE A 27 1.85 -1.36 -6.25
CA ILE A 27 0.41 -1.55 -6.14
C ILE A 27 0.01 -2.70 -7.07
N GLY A 28 -0.10 -3.91 -6.52
CA GLY A 28 -0.54 -5.10 -7.23
C GLY A 28 -2.05 -5.10 -7.48
N THR A 29 -2.47 -5.60 -8.63
CA THR A 29 -3.89 -5.82 -8.96
C THR A 29 -4.23 -7.30 -8.76
N VAL A 30 -5.20 -7.58 -7.89
CA VAL A 30 -5.75 -8.91 -7.67
C VAL A 30 -7.06 -9.02 -8.42
N ARG A 31 -7.09 -9.84 -9.47
CA ARG A 31 -8.26 -9.99 -10.36
C ARG A 31 -9.50 -10.33 -9.54
N ASN A 32 -10.58 -9.58 -9.76
CA ASN A 32 -11.89 -9.75 -9.10
C ASN A 32 -11.89 -9.50 -7.58
N VAL A 33 -10.77 -9.08 -6.98
CA VAL A 33 -10.66 -8.81 -5.53
C VAL A 33 -10.37 -7.34 -5.27
N GLY A 34 -9.38 -6.76 -5.94
CA GLY A 34 -9.00 -5.37 -5.71
C GLY A 34 -7.50 -5.14 -5.84
N TYR A 35 -6.92 -4.44 -4.87
CA TYR A 35 -5.52 -4.02 -4.89
C TYR A 35 -4.77 -4.42 -3.62
N ARG A 36 -3.48 -4.69 -3.77
CA ARG A 36 -2.55 -5.00 -2.68
C ARG A 36 -1.35 -4.07 -2.76
N PHE A 37 -0.83 -3.66 -1.61
CA PHE A 37 0.43 -2.94 -1.52
C PHE A 37 1.57 -3.91 -1.20
N ASP A 38 2.55 -3.97 -2.09
CA ASP A 38 3.73 -4.83 -2.00
C ASP A 38 4.98 -3.94 -1.95
N PRO A 39 5.41 -3.50 -0.75
CA PRO A 39 6.60 -2.68 -0.60
C PRO A 39 7.86 -3.47 -1.00
N PRO A 40 8.92 -2.79 -1.52
CA PRO A 40 10.20 -3.43 -1.78
C PRO A 40 10.73 -4.09 -0.50
N LYS A 41 11.50 -5.17 -0.64
CA LYS A 41 12.09 -5.87 0.52
C LYS A 41 12.86 -4.94 1.47
N GLU A 42 13.48 -3.89 0.93
CA GLU A 42 14.19 -2.89 1.71
C GLU A 42 13.25 -2.04 2.59
N ALA A 43 12.07 -1.68 2.08
CA ALA A 43 11.07 -0.96 2.86
C ALA A 43 10.39 -1.84 3.92
N ARG A 44 10.26 -3.15 3.69
CA ARG A 44 9.79 -4.09 4.74
C ARG A 44 10.71 -4.12 5.96
N ARG A 45 12.03 -3.99 5.75
CA ARG A 45 13.03 -4.02 6.84
C ARG A 45 12.77 -2.92 7.89
N GLY A 46 12.35 -1.73 7.47
CA GLY A 46 11.99 -0.64 8.38
C GLY A 46 10.59 -0.72 8.98
N ALA A 47 9.68 -1.49 8.37
CA ALA A 47 8.33 -1.71 8.90
C ALA A 47 8.32 -2.80 9.99
N ASP A 48 9.07 -3.88 9.78
CA ASP A 48 9.23 -4.97 10.75
C ASP A 48 9.96 -4.49 12.01
N ASP A 49 10.96 -3.60 11.88
CA ASP A 49 11.73 -3.04 13.02
C ASP A 49 10.86 -2.22 14.01
N ARG A 50 9.71 -1.67 13.58
CA ARG A 50 8.79 -0.97 14.51
C ARG A 50 7.78 -1.87 15.20
N SER A 51 7.63 -3.12 14.75
CA SER A 51 6.71 -4.09 15.36
C SER A 51 7.29 -4.78 16.60
N GLY A 52 8.62 -4.72 16.80
CA GLY A 52 9.30 -5.30 17.97
C GLY A 52 9.29 -4.45 19.24
N LEU A 53 8.77 -3.21 19.20
CA LEU A 53 8.82 -2.29 20.35
C LEU A 53 7.52 -2.25 21.17
N THR A 54 6.45 -2.94 20.74
CA THR A 54 5.14 -2.90 21.41
C THR A 54 4.87 -4.06 22.37
N GLU A 55 5.85 -4.95 22.60
CA GLU A 55 5.64 -6.17 23.41
C GLU A 55 6.27 -6.12 24.83
N THR A 56 6.96 -5.04 25.22
CA THR A 56 7.63 -4.94 26.54
C THR A 56 6.95 -3.99 27.54
N ALA A 57 5.73 -3.53 27.29
CA ALA A 57 4.96 -2.68 28.20
C ALA A 57 3.66 -3.38 28.65
N GLY A 58 3.80 -4.58 29.21
CA GLY A 58 2.74 -5.27 29.95
C GLY A 58 3.33 -5.76 31.26
N LEU A 59 2.86 -5.16 32.36
CA LEU A 59 3.11 -5.59 33.74
C LEU A 59 2.72 -7.05 33.96
#